data_AF-A0A821XTU7-F1
#
_entry.id   AF-A0A821XTU7-F1
#
_cell.length_a   1.000
_cell.length_b   1.000
_cell.length_c   1.000
_cell.angle_alpha   90.00
_cell.angle_beta   90.00
_cell.angle_gamma   90.00
#
_symmetry.space_group_name_H-M   'P 1'
#
loop_
_entity.id
_entity.type
_entity.pdbx_description
1 polymer ?
#
loop_
_entity_poly.entity_id
_entity_poly.type
_entity_poly.pdbx_seq_one_letter_code
_entity_poly.pdbx_strand_id
1 'polypeptide(L)'
;MISIIIREVCLAHNEILKDLVKMPTTAEGWLNIEEGFRAKFPHCFGALDYKHVVIECPTHNGTKYFNYKKTFSIVLLALVDSKYKFVFADIENQGRKSDGGVFNNCLLWKRIIRNEIDFPPPFPLPGSNINIPYVFPLSQKNHEVGSPKRLFNQNLSRSRSLL
;
A
#
# COMPACT_ATOMS: atom_id res chain seq x y z
N MET A 1 -14.84 -3.06 -30.97
CA MET A 1 -14.73 -4.53 -30.84
C MET A 1 -13.64 -4.91 -29.83
N ILE A 2 -12.37 -4.52 -30.03
CA ILE A 2 -11.27 -4.84 -29.10
C ILE A 2 -11.48 -4.24 -27.69
N SER A 3 -11.96 -3.00 -27.58
CA SER A 3 -12.24 -2.35 -26.30
C SER A 3 -13.31 -3.06 -25.45
N ILE A 4 -14.26 -3.74 -26.08
CA ILE A 4 -15.32 -4.51 -25.41
C ILE A 4 -14.72 -5.78 -24.83
N ILE A 5 -13.93 -6.51 -25.62
CA ILE A 5 -13.26 -7.74 -25.20
C ILE A 5 -12.31 -7.47 -24.03
N ILE A 6 -11.50 -6.40 -24.08
CA ILE A 6 -10.61 -6.03 -22.97
C ILE A 6 -11.42 -5.78 -21.70
N ARG A 7 -12.53 -5.03 -21.79
CA ARG A 7 -13.38 -4.75 -20.63
C ARG A 7 -13.99 -6.04 -20.06
N GLU A 8 -14.53 -6.91 -20.90
CA GLU A 8 -15.12 -8.18 -20.47
C GLU A 8 -14.10 -9.09 -19.79
N VAL A 9 -12.90 -9.21 -20.38
CA VAL A 9 -11.82 -10.02 -19.81
C VAL A 9 -11.34 -9.43 -18.47
N CYS A 10 -11.18 -8.11 -18.35
CA CYS A 10 -10.81 -7.47 -17.09
C CYS A 10 -11.88 -7.67 -16.01
N LEU A 11 -13.17 -7.55 -16.36
CA LEU A 11 -14.27 -7.79 -15.43
C LEU A 11 -14.30 -9.26 -14.97
N ALA A 12 -14.15 -10.21 -15.89
CA ALA A 12 -14.08 -11.64 -15.55
C ALA A 12 -12.88 -11.95 -14.64
N HIS A 13 -11.71 -11.37 -14.91
CA HIS A 13 -10.54 -11.51 -14.04
C HIS A 13 -10.81 -10.94 -12.65
N ASN A 14 -11.39 -9.75 -12.55
CA ASN A 14 -11.72 -9.17 -11.26
C ASN A 14 -12.71 -10.05 -10.48
N GLU A 15 -13.71 -10.62 -11.14
CA GLU A 15 -14.67 -11.53 -10.50
C GLU A 15 -14.02 -12.82 -9.99
N ILE A 16 -13.06 -13.39 -10.72
CA ILE A 16 -12.35 -14.62 -10.32
C ILE A 16 -11.32 -14.33 -9.22
N LEU A 17 -10.62 -13.19 -9.31
CA LEU A 17 -9.49 -12.86 -8.44
C LEU A 17 -9.91 -12.06 -7.20
N LYS A 18 -11.17 -11.61 -7.09
CA LYS A 18 -11.67 -10.83 -5.94
C LYS A 18 -11.42 -11.52 -4.60
N ASP A 19 -11.39 -12.85 -4.60
CA ASP A 19 -11.19 -13.63 -3.40
C ASP A 19 -9.71 -13.83 -3.01
N LEU A 20 -8.78 -13.54 -3.93
CA LEU A 20 -7.34 -13.65 -3.67
C LEU A 20 -6.76 -12.45 -2.95
N VAL A 21 -7.32 -11.26 -3.19
CA VAL A 21 -6.89 -10.00 -2.55
C VAL A 21 -7.92 -9.59 -1.52
N LYS A 22 -7.80 -10.17 -0.32
CA LYS A 22 -8.66 -9.86 0.82
C LYS A 22 -7.88 -9.18 1.92
N MET A 23 -8.27 -7.95 2.21
CA MET A 23 -7.76 -7.23 3.36
C MET A 23 -8.35 -7.83 4.64
N PRO A 24 -7.52 -8.19 5.65
CA PRO A 24 -8.02 -8.64 6.93
C PRO A 24 -8.91 -7.58 7.59
N THR A 25 -9.94 -8.06 8.28
CA THR A 25 -10.82 -7.21 9.08
C THR A 25 -10.74 -7.52 10.56
N THR A 26 -9.98 -8.56 10.95
CA THR A 26 -9.84 -9.04 12.32
C THR A 26 -8.40 -8.86 12.81
N ALA A 27 -8.25 -8.67 14.13
CA ALA A 27 -6.93 -8.55 14.74
C ALA A 27 -6.03 -9.77 14.44
N GLU A 28 -6.60 -10.98 14.49
CA GLU A 28 -5.89 -12.23 14.18
C GLU A 28 -5.36 -12.25 12.74
N GLY A 29 -6.16 -11.81 11.77
CA GLY A 29 -5.73 -11.76 10.37
C GLY A 29 -4.56 -10.79 10.15
N TRP A 30 -4.54 -9.66 10.87
CA TRP A 30 -3.41 -8.73 10.86
C TRP A 30 -2.17 -9.28 11.55
N LEU A 31 -2.33 -10.00 12.67
CA LEU A 31 -1.22 -10.66 13.35
C LEU A 31 -0.57 -11.75 12.47
N ASN A 32 -1.35 -12.47 11.67
CA ASN A 32 -0.82 -13.43 10.69
C ASN A 32 0.06 -12.77 9.62
N ILE A 33 -0.28 -11.54 9.19
CA ILE A 33 0.57 -10.77 8.27
C ILE A 33 1.84 -10.32 9.00
N GLU A 34 1.70 -9.79 10.22
CA GLU A 34 2.80 -9.28 11.02
C GLU A 34 3.85 -10.35 11.34
N GLU A 35 3.41 -11.58 11.60
CA GLU A 35 4.31 -12.71 11.90
C GLU A 35 5.41 -12.86 10.84
N GLY A 36 5.06 -12.71 9.57
CA GLY A 36 6.02 -12.82 8.47
C GLY A 36 7.02 -11.66 8.36
N PHE A 37 6.73 -10.53 9.00
CA PHE A 37 7.65 -9.39 9.12
C PHE A 37 8.36 -9.34 10.47
N ARG A 38 7.88 -10.05 11.50
CA ARG A 38 8.33 -9.92 12.89
C ARG A 38 9.85 -9.94 13.07
N ALA A 39 10.55 -10.81 12.34
CA ALA A 39 12.01 -10.93 12.39
C ALA A 39 12.78 -9.78 11.71
N LYS A 40 12.14 -9.06 10.78
CA LYS A 40 12.74 -7.96 9.99
C LYS A 40 12.31 -6.58 10.48
N PHE A 41 11.02 -6.46 10.80
CA PHE A 41 10.35 -5.25 11.24
C PHE A 41 9.12 -5.64 12.08
N PRO A 42 9.27 -5.81 13.40
CA PRO A 42 8.16 -6.12 14.27
C PRO A 42 7.07 -5.05 14.18
N HIS A 43 5.83 -5.49 14.34
CA HIS A 43 4.61 -4.68 14.22
C HIS A 43 4.34 -4.09 12.82
N CYS A 44 4.88 -4.71 11.76
CA CYS A 44 4.59 -4.35 10.38
C CYS A 44 3.34 -5.07 9.85
N PHE A 45 2.34 -4.33 9.36
CA PHE A 45 1.15 -4.91 8.70
C PHE A 45 1.28 -5.05 7.17
N GLY A 46 2.50 -5.08 6.66
CA GLY A 46 2.78 -5.21 5.23
C GLY A 46 3.44 -3.98 4.63
N ALA A 47 4.07 -4.16 3.47
CA ALA A 47 4.73 -3.08 2.75
C ALA A 47 3.73 -2.33 1.88
N LEU A 48 3.57 -1.01 2.12
CA LEU A 48 2.66 -0.15 1.36
C LEU A 48 3.47 0.72 0.39
N ASP A 49 3.17 0.64 -0.90
CA ASP A 49 3.88 1.42 -1.92
C ASP A 49 2.97 1.97 -3.03
N TYR A 50 3.44 3.04 -3.67
CA TYR A 50 2.80 3.67 -4.83
C TYR A 50 3.57 3.38 -6.11
N LYS A 51 2.86 2.98 -7.16
CA LYS A 51 3.40 2.81 -8.50
C LYS A 51 2.64 3.67 -9.50
N HIS A 52 3.36 4.56 -10.18
CA HIS A 52 2.83 5.20 -11.39
C HIS A 52 2.85 4.21 -12.55
N VAL A 53 1.68 3.85 -13.04
CA VAL A 53 1.50 3.05 -14.25
C VAL A 53 1.32 4.04 -15.40
N VAL A 54 2.26 4.05 -16.34
CA VAL A 54 2.22 4.94 -17.50
C VAL A 54 1.08 4.51 -18.41
N ILE A 55 0.29 5.47 -18.87
CA ILE A 55 -0.82 5.28 -19.79
C ILE A 55 -0.65 6.22 -20.99
N GLU A 56 -1.32 5.89 -22.09
CA GLU A 56 -1.52 6.86 -23.17
C GLU A 56 -2.44 7.99 -22.70
N CYS A 57 -2.27 9.19 -23.26
CA CYS A 57 -3.11 10.33 -22.95
C CYS A 57 -4.59 9.99 -23.23
N PRO A 58 -5.47 9.99 -22.22
CA PRO A 58 -6.88 9.76 -22.48
C PRO A 58 -7.44 10.97 -23.24
N THR A 59 -8.29 10.73 -24.24
CA THR A 59 -8.96 11.77 -25.02
C THR A 59 -9.70 12.75 -24.10
N HIS A 60 -9.54 14.05 -24.36
CA HIS A 60 -10.19 15.16 -23.64
C HIS A 60 -9.87 15.30 -22.13
N ASN A 61 -8.85 14.64 -21.59
CA ASN A 61 -8.56 14.67 -20.14
C ASN A 61 -7.49 15.69 -19.70
N GLY A 62 -7.13 16.63 -20.57
CA GLY A 62 -6.23 17.74 -20.27
C GLY A 62 -4.94 17.28 -19.58
N THR A 63 -4.67 17.81 -18.39
CA THR A 63 -3.47 17.48 -17.59
C THR A 63 -3.76 16.59 -16.37
N LYS A 64 -4.97 16.02 -16.26
CA LYS A 64 -5.45 15.28 -15.07
C LYS A 64 -4.59 14.06 -14.72
N TYR A 65 -4.07 13.37 -15.74
CA TYR A 65 -3.19 12.21 -15.57
C TYR A 65 -1.72 12.56 -15.75
N PHE A 66 -1.39 13.82 -16.05
CA PHE A 66 -0.05 14.25 -16.37
C PHE A 66 0.78 14.44 -15.09
N ASN A 67 1.81 13.61 -14.94
CA ASN A 67 2.71 13.63 -13.78
C ASN A 67 3.92 14.54 -14.00
N TYR A 68 4.72 14.74 -12.94
CA TYR A 68 5.91 15.59 -12.98
C TYR A 68 7.00 15.10 -13.95
N LYS A 69 6.97 13.81 -14.32
CA LYS A 69 7.90 13.20 -15.30
C LYS A 69 7.48 13.44 -16.75
N LYS A 70 6.52 14.33 -16.98
CA LYS A 70 5.98 14.65 -18.30
C LYS A 70 5.35 13.45 -19.03
N THR A 71 4.78 12.51 -18.26
CA THR A 71 4.04 11.34 -18.79
C THR A 71 2.63 11.32 -18.23
N PHE A 72 1.70 10.62 -18.90
CA PHE A 72 0.38 10.34 -18.34
C PHE A 72 0.46 9.06 -17.52
N SER A 73 -0.10 9.07 -16.31
CA SER A 73 -0.10 7.90 -15.42
C SER A 73 -1.33 7.85 -14.52
N ILE A 74 -1.75 6.63 -14.20
CA ILE A 74 -2.58 6.31 -13.04
C ILE A 74 -1.69 5.86 -11.88
N VAL A 75 -2.19 5.96 -10.65
CA VAL A 75 -1.45 5.55 -9.45
C VAL A 75 -2.07 4.26 -8.92
N LEU A 76 -1.26 3.22 -8.81
CA LEU A 76 -1.58 2.01 -8.06
C LEU A 76 -1.01 2.14 -6.65
N LEU A 77 -1.87 2.08 -5.63
CA LEU A 77 -1.47 1.90 -4.24
C LEU A 77 -1.65 0.43 -3.88
N ALA A 78 -0.59 -0.22 -3.41
CA ALA A 78 -0.64 -1.63 -3.06
C ALA A 78 -0.01 -1.91 -1.70
N LEU A 79 -0.71 -2.71 -0.89
CA LEU A 79 -0.20 -3.31 0.35
C LEU A 79 0.11 -4.77 0.08
N VAL A 80 1.34 -5.19 0.38
CA VAL A 80 1.78 -6.59 0.22
C VAL A 80 2.25 -7.20 1.52
N ASP A 81 2.00 -8.50 1.70
CA ASP A 81 2.52 -9.27 2.82
C ASP A 81 3.99 -9.68 2.62
N SER A 82 4.55 -10.38 3.59
CA SER A 82 5.93 -10.88 3.57
C SER A 82 6.17 -11.97 2.51
N LYS A 83 5.11 -12.54 1.94
CA LYS A 83 5.10 -13.58 0.92
C LYS A 83 4.75 -13.04 -0.46
N TYR A 84 4.81 -11.72 -0.66
CA TYR A 84 4.54 -11.05 -1.95
C TYR A 84 3.08 -11.10 -2.41
N LYS A 85 2.16 -11.40 -1.51
CA LYS A 85 0.74 -11.44 -1.85
C LYS A 85 0.13 -10.08 -1.61
N PHE A 86 -0.67 -9.61 -2.57
CA PHE A 86 -1.47 -8.41 -2.39
C PHE A 86 -2.50 -8.64 -1.29
N VAL A 87 -2.42 -7.81 -0.25
CA VAL A 87 -3.40 -7.73 0.84
C VAL A 87 -4.46 -6.70 0.49
N PHE A 88 -4.05 -5.63 -0.19
CA PHE A 88 -4.91 -4.54 -0.64
C PHE A 88 -4.31 -3.89 -1.89
N ALA A 89 -5.17 -3.48 -2.81
CA ALA A 89 -4.79 -2.70 -3.97
C ALA A 89 -5.90 -1.69 -4.30
N ASP A 90 -5.51 -0.46 -4.63
CA ASP A 90 -6.41 0.63 -5.01
C ASP A 90 -5.83 1.40 -6.18
N ILE A 91 -6.68 1.80 -7.12
CA ILE A 91 -6.28 2.51 -8.35
C ILE A 91 -6.87 3.92 -8.31
N GLU A 92 -5.98 4.90 -8.28
CA GLU A 92 -6.35 6.32 -8.23
C GLU A 92 -6.09 6.99 -9.59
N ASN A 93 -7.15 7.62 -10.11
CA ASN A 93 -7.21 8.19 -11.46
C ASN A 93 -6.64 9.62 -11.55
N GLN A 94 -5.72 10.00 -10.66
CA GLN A 94 -5.15 11.36 -10.63
C GLN A 94 -3.64 11.33 -10.44
N GLY A 95 -2.90 11.50 -11.55
CA GLY A 95 -1.43 11.51 -11.57
C GLY A 95 -0.78 12.74 -10.91
N ARG A 96 -1.58 13.69 -10.38
CA ARG A 96 -1.13 14.94 -9.74
C ARG A 96 -1.32 15.01 -8.24
N LYS A 97 -2.05 14.07 -7.63
CA LYS A 97 -2.18 14.03 -6.16
C LYS A 97 -0.84 13.62 -5.56
N SER A 98 -0.45 14.28 -4.46
CA SER A 98 0.71 13.84 -3.67
C SER A 98 0.44 12.46 -3.07
N ASP A 99 1.50 11.71 -2.76
CA ASP A 99 1.39 10.37 -2.15
C ASP A 99 0.48 10.38 -0.90
N GLY A 100 0.58 11.43 -0.06
CA GLY A 100 -0.30 11.61 1.10
C GLY A 100 -1.77 11.92 0.71
N GLY A 101 -2.00 12.65 -0.38
CA GLY A 101 -3.34 12.90 -0.91
C GLY A 101 -3.98 11.65 -1.52
N VAL A 102 -3.18 10.75 -2.09
CA VAL A 102 -3.64 9.43 -2.56
C VAL A 102 -3.99 8.55 -1.34
N PHE A 103 -3.13 8.49 -0.32
CA PHE A 103 -3.40 7.75 0.91
C PHE A 103 -4.72 8.18 1.58
N ASN A 104 -4.91 9.48 1.78
CA ASN A 104 -6.07 10.00 2.49
C ASN A 104 -7.40 9.76 1.77
N ASN A 105 -7.37 9.40 0.48
CA ASN A 105 -8.56 9.12 -0.31
C ASN A 105 -8.78 7.63 -0.59
N CYS A 106 -7.79 6.78 -0.31
CA CYS A 106 -7.87 5.36 -0.62
C CYS A 106 -8.88 4.63 0.29
N LEU A 107 -9.36 3.48 -0.18
CA LEU A 107 -10.32 2.68 0.57
C LEU A 107 -9.75 2.22 1.92
N LEU A 108 -8.47 1.86 1.99
CA LEU A 108 -7.82 1.45 3.23
C LEU A 108 -7.98 2.54 4.32
N TRP A 109 -7.62 3.79 4.02
CA TRP A 109 -7.72 4.88 4.99
C TRP A 109 -9.17 5.17 5.41
N LYS A 110 -10.11 5.12 4.46
CA LYS A 110 -11.55 5.28 4.75
C LYS A 110 -12.05 4.20 5.72
N ARG A 111 -11.64 2.94 5.53
CA ARG A 111 -12.02 1.82 6.39
C ARG A 111 -11.40 1.93 7.79
N ILE A 112 -10.17 2.45 7.88
CA ILE A 112 -9.52 2.77 9.16
C ILE A 112 -10.33 3.83 9.93
N ILE A 113 -10.66 4.96 9.30
CA ILE A 113 -11.42 6.05 9.96
C ILE A 113 -12.82 5.61 10.40
N ARG A 114 -13.45 4.73 9.62
CA ARG A 114 -14.79 4.20 9.93
C ARG A 114 -14.78 3.08 10.97
N ASN A 115 -13.62 2.70 11.49
CA ASN A 115 -13.46 1.55 12.40
C ASN A 115 -14.01 0.24 11.82
N GLU A 116 -13.89 0.05 10.50
CA GLU A 116 -14.29 -1.18 9.79
C GLU A 116 -13.18 -2.25 9.75
N ILE A 117 -12.07 -1.96 10.41
CA ILE A 117 -10.90 -2.83 10.53
C ILE A 117 -10.57 -2.95 12.01
N ASP A 118 -10.61 -4.17 12.53
CA ASP A 118 -10.19 -4.46 13.89
C ASP A 118 -8.67 -4.71 13.91
N PHE A 119 -7.93 -3.76 14.47
CA PHE A 119 -6.49 -3.89 14.65
C PHE A 119 -6.17 -4.43 16.05
N PRO A 120 -5.14 -5.29 16.19
CA PRO A 120 -4.69 -5.70 17.51
C PRO A 120 -4.23 -4.46 18.31
N PRO A 121 -4.44 -4.47 19.64
CA PRO A 121 -4.00 -3.38 20.50
C PRO A 121 -2.47 -3.26 20.48
N PRO A 122 -1.91 -2.07 20.74
CA PRO A 122 -0.48 -1.87 20.88
C PRO A 122 0.18 -2.89 21.83
N PHE A 123 1.33 -3.43 21.43
CA PHE A 123 2.07 -4.46 22.17
C PHE A 123 3.51 -3.99 22.43
N PRO A 124 4.26 -4.54 23.41
CA PRO A 124 5.67 -4.21 23.58
C PRO A 124 6.55 -4.87 22.51
N LEU A 125 7.51 -4.11 21.98
CA LEU A 125 8.58 -4.67 21.14
C LEU A 125 9.51 -5.58 21.96
N PRO A 126 10.21 -6.54 21.32
CA PRO A 126 11.21 -7.36 22.00
C PRO A 126 12.25 -6.50 22.74
N GLY A 127 12.38 -6.68 24.05
CA GLY A 127 13.30 -5.92 24.90
C GLY A 127 12.77 -4.56 25.38
N SER A 128 11.49 -4.25 25.15
CA SER A 128 10.81 -3.05 25.64
C SER A 128 9.59 -3.44 26.47
N ASN A 129 9.20 -2.57 27.41
CA ASN A 129 7.93 -2.64 28.14
C ASN A 129 6.93 -1.56 27.68
N ILE A 130 7.28 -0.82 26.63
CA ILE A 130 6.47 0.26 26.09
C ILE A 130 5.59 -0.33 24.99
N ASN A 131 4.28 -0.20 25.16
CA ASN A 131 3.31 -0.55 24.13
C ASN A 131 3.45 0.39 22.93
N ILE A 132 3.72 -0.18 21.76
CA ILE A 132 3.93 0.55 20.50
C ILE A 132 2.89 0.05 19.49
N PRO A 133 2.21 0.95 18.76
CA PRO A 133 1.22 0.55 17.77
C PRO A 133 1.85 -0.17 16.58
N TYR A 134 1.00 -0.90 15.86
CA TYR A 134 1.34 -1.48 14.57
C TYR A 134 1.29 -0.44 13.45
N VAL A 135 2.10 -0.64 12.42
CA VAL A 135 2.32 0.36 11.37
C VAL A 135 2.27 -0.24 9.96
N PHE A 136 1.84 0.59 9.02
CA PHE A 136 2.01 0.38 7.59
C PHE A 136 3.24 1.17 7.11
N PRO A 137 4.39 0.53 6.89
CA PRO A 137 5.57 1.20 6.35
C PRO A 137 5.30 1.82 4.97
N LEU A 138 5.30 3.16 4.91
CA LEU A 138 5.15 3.97 3.70
C LEU A 138 6.50 4.56 3.27
N SER A 139 6.74 4.60 1.96
CA SER A 139 7.94 5.22 1.39
C SER A 139 7.97 6.73 1.56
N GLN A 140 8.72 7.25 2.55
CA GLN A 140 9.17 8.65 2.52
C GLN A 140 10.64 8.70 2.09
N LYS A 141 10.87 9.13 0.84
CA LYS A 141 12.21 9.42 0.33
C LYS A 141 12.57 10.83 0.77
N ASN A 142 13.27 11.00 1.90
CA ASN A 142 14.17 12.15 2.18
C ASN A 142 14.53 12.21 3.67
N HIS A 143 15.67 11.67 4.15
CA HIS A 143 16.15 12.03 5.50
C HIS A 143 17.68 12.00 5.65
N GLU A 144 18.16 12.85 6.57
CA GLU A 144 19.56 13.14 6.88
C GLU A 144 20.38 11.93 7.33
N VAL A 145 21.65 11.93 6.91
CA VAL A 145 22.61 10.85 7.13
C VAL A 145 22.99 10.75 8.61
N GLY A 146 22.74 9.60 9.24
CA GLY A 146 23.31 9.24 10.56
C GLY A 146 22.36 9.19 11.77
N SER A 147 21.08 9.53 11.62
CA SER A 147 20.12 9.53 12.74
C SER A 147 19.59 8.13 13.11
N PRO A 148 19.03 7.91 14.32
CA PRO A 148 18.24 6.70 14.65
C PRO A 148 17.09 6.45 13.67
N LYS A 149 16.56 7.52 13.06
CA LYS A 149 15.60 7.44 11.95
C LYS A 149 16.18 6.73 10.73
N ARG A 150 17.50 6.72 10.51
CA ARG A 150 18.14 5.96 9.43
C ARG A 150 18.08 4.46 9.66
N LEU A 151 18.29 3.97 10.88
CA LEU A 151 18.18 2.54 11.17
C LEU A 151 16.74 2.06 10.98
N PHE A 152 15.78 2.85 11.48
CA PHE A 152 14.35 2.64 11.21
C PHE A 152 14.07 2.63 9.71
N ASN A 153 14.54 3.62 8.95
CA ASN A 153 14.34 3.72 7.51
C ASN A 153 15.09 2.65 6.70
N GLN A 154 16.21 2.12 7.20
CA GLN A 154 16.92 0.99 6.60
C GLN A 154 16.12 -0.30 6.78
N ASN A 155 15.58 -0.54 7.99
CA ASN A 155 14.71 -1.68 8.23
C ASN A 155 13.38 -1.54 7.46
N LEU A 156 12.85 -0.32 7.36
CA LEU A 156 11.71 0.06 6.52
C LEU A 156 11.98 -0.26 5.04
N SER A 157 13.15 0.17 4.53
CA SER A 157 13.54 -0.05 3.13
C SER A 157 13.82 -1.53 2.86
N ARG A 158 14.45 -2.26 3.79
CA ARG A 158 14.68 -3.72 3.68
C ARG A 158 13.40 -4.53 3.70
N SER A 159 12.43 -4.11 4.49
CA SER A 159 11.08 -4.70 4.49
C SER A 159 10.33 -4.44 3.18
N ARG A 160 10.82 -3.49 2.37
CA ARG A 160 10.30 -3.14 1.04
C ARG A 160 11.12 -3.68 -0.13
N SER A 161 12.42 -3.95 0.04
CA SER A 161 13.34 -4.55 -0.98
C SER A 161 13.00 -5.99 -1.37
N LEU A 162 11.74 -6.35 -1.13
CA LEU A 162 11.10 -7.55 -1.58
C LEU A 162 10.61 -7.30 -3.04
N LEU A 163 10.22 -6.08 -3.44
CA LEU A 163 9.85 -5.75 -4.84
C LEU A 163 11.04 -5.44 -5.75
#